data_AF-A0A0W0S7D6-F1
#
_entry.id   AF-A0A0W0S7D6-F1
#
_cell.length_a   1.000
_cell.length_b   1.000
_cell.length_c   1.000
_cell.angle_alpha   90.00
_cell.angle_beta   90.00
_cell.angle_gamma   90.00
#
_symmetry.space_group_name_H-M   'P 1'
#
loop_
_entity.id
_entity.type
_entity.pdbx_description
1 polymer ?
#
loop_
_entity_poly.entity_id
_entity_poly.type
_entity_poly.pdbx_seq_one_letter_code
_entity_poly.pdbx_strand_id
1 'polypeptide(L)'
;MEEKHEQISPEAQKSINLAVGFLSTSIAMYALLRKGNFRAAFLLYEKGGGGLNLYKEQANGKLKRCFAIDYHPFWDNKTKQPSWRLHYHRGDNESQMKKHRPYEGGW
;
A
#
# COMPACT_ATOMS: atom_id res chain seq x y z
N MET A 1 -15.32 38.53 29.48
CA MET A 1 -13.98 38.16 29.00
C MET A 1 -14.18 37.59 27.61
N GLU A 2 -13.75 38.29 26.57
CA GLU A 2 -13.83 37.77 25.19
C GLU A 2 -12.79 36.66 25.05
N GLU A 3 -13.24 35.44 24.71
CA GLU A 3 -12.36 34.37 24.29
C GLU A 3 -11.70 34.79 22.98
N LYS A 4 -10.41 35.12 23.05
CA LYS A 4 -9.59 35.28 21.85
C LYS A 4 -9.48 33.91 21.18
N HIS A 5 -10.33 33.65 20.19
CA HIS A 5 -10.12 32.54 19.28
C HIS A 5 -8.83 32.77 18.51
N GLU A 6 -7.76 32.12 18.96
CA GLU A 6 -6.51 32.01 18.22
C GLU A 6 -6.82 31.38 16.87
N GLN A 7 -6.75 32.18 15.79
CA GLN A 7 -6.97 31.68 14.44
C GLN A 7 -5.80 30.78 14.07
N ILE A 8 -6.10 29.49 13.90
CA ILE A 8 -5.13 28.49 13.43
C ILE A 8 -4.68 28.89 12.02
N SER A 9 -3.36 28.95 11.79
CA SER A 9 -2.84 29.28 10.46
C SER A 9 -3.21 28.19 9.43
N PRO A 10 -3.34 28.52 8.14
CA PRO A 10 -3.62 27.53 7.10
C PRO A 10 -2.63 26.35 7.06
N GLU A 11 -1.36 26.59 7.36
CA GLU A 11 -0.29 25.58 7.41
C GLU A 11 -0.46 24.64 8.61
N ALA A 12 -0.83 25.19 9.77
CA ALA A 12 -1.15 24.42 10.96
C ALA A 12 -2.40 23.57 10.72
N GLN A 13 -3.44 24.15 10.11
CA GLN A 13 -4.66 23.41 9.74
C GLN A 13 -4.37 22.29 8.74
N LYS A 14 -3.50 22.53 7.74
CA LYS A 14 -3.06 21.49 6.79
C LYS A 14 -2.35 20.36 7.52
N SER A 15 -1.46 20.67 8.45
CA SER A 15 -0.69 19.68 9.22
C SER A 15 -1.61 18.86 10.13
N ILE A 16 -2.58 19.50 10.78
CA ILE A 16 -3.62 18.84 11.58
C ILE A 16 -4.45 17.90 10.69
N ASN A 17 -4.91 18.36 9.53
CA ASN A 17 -5.70 17.54 8.61
C ASN A 17 -4.90 16.31 8.11
N LEU A 18 -3.60 16.47 7.83
CA LEU A 18 -2.72 15.35 7.48
C LEU A 18 -2.58 14.36 8.63
N ALA A 19 -2.36 14.85 9.85
CA ALA A 19 -2.24 14.01 11.03
C ALA A 19 -3.54 13.23 11.32
N VAL A 20 -4.69 13.90 11.26
CA VAL A 20 -6.01 13.29 11.43
C VAL A 20 -6.29 12.27 10.33
N GLY A 21 -5.98 12.60 9.08
CA GLY A 21 -6.11 11.67 7.95
C GLY A 21 -5.25 10.42 8.11
N PHE A 22 -4.00 10.57 8.52
CA PHE A 22 -3.09 9.46 8.77
C PHE A 22 -3.57 8.57 9.93
N LEU A 23 -3.96 9.19 11.06
CA LEU A 23 -4.40 8.46 12.24
C LEU A 23 -5.70 7.69 11.98
N SER A 24 -6.70 8.36 11.38
CA SER A 24 -7.98 7.71 11.04
C SER A 24 -7.79 6.54 10.07
N THR A 25 -6.96 6.71 9.03
CA THR A 25 -6.64 5.64 8.08
C THR A 25 -5.93 4.47 8.78
N SER A 26 -4.98 4.75 9.66
CA SER A 26 -4.24 3.73 10.41
C SER A 26 -5.16 2.91 11.32
N ILE A 27 -6.08 3.57 12.04
CA ILE A 27 -7.07 2.89 12.90
C ILE A 27 -8.02 2.03 12.06
N ALA A 28 -8.52 2.56 10.94
CA ALA A 28 -9.41 1.81 10.04
C ALA A 28 -8.71 0.56 9.48
N MET A 29 -7.46 0.70 9.02
CA MET A 29 -6.64 -0.43 8.58
C MET A 29 -6.43 -1.46 9.69
N TYR A 30 -6.07 -1.02 10.89
CA TYR A 30 -5.90 -1.92 12.03
C TYR A 30 -7.19 -2.68 12.38
N ALA A 31 -8.34 -2.01 12.36
CA ALA A 31 -9.63 -2.63 12.60
C ALA A 31 -9.98 -3.68 11.52
N LEU A 32 -9.74 -3.37 10.25
CA LEU A 32 -9.91 -4.32 9.14
C LEU A 32 -9.01 -5.55 9.27
N LEU A 33 -7.79 -5.37 9.77
CA LEU A 33 -6.85 -6.47 9.99
C LEU A 33 -7.22 -7.33 11.21
N ARG A 34 -7.62 -6.70 12.34
CA ARG A 34 -7.91 -7.42 13.59
C ARG A 34 -9.28 -8.10 13.59
N LYS A 35 -10.33 -7.39 13.15
CA LYS A 35 -11.73 -7.86 13.21
C LYS A 35 -12.29 -8.25 11.84
N GLY A 36 -11.70 -7.75 10.76
CA GLY A 36 -12.12 -8.10 9.41
C GLY A 36 -11.50 -9.39 8.91
N ASN A 37 -11.87 -9.74 7.69
CA ASN A 37 -11.32 -10.86 6.95
C ASN A 37 -10.11 -10.45 6.11
N PHE A 38 -9.37 -9.43 6.51
CA PHE A 38 -8.15 -9.00 5.83
C PHE A 38 -6.90 -9.45 6.59
N ARG A 39 -5.85 -9.81 5.84
CA ARG A 39 -4.52 -10.13 6.36
C ARG A 39 -3.48 -9.36 5.56
N ALA A 40 -2.45 -8.88 6.22
CA ALA A 40 -1.30 -8.26 5.56
C ALA A 40 -0.05 -9.10 5.85
N ALA A 41 0.83 -9.23 4.87
CA ALA A 41 2.12 -9.88 5.02
C ALA A 41 3.19 -9.08 4.31
N PHE A 42 4.32 -8.85 4.97
CA PHE A 42 5.54 -8.39 4.33
C PHE A 42 6.36 -9.60 3.91
N LEU A 43 6.63 -9.72 2.61
CA LEU A 43 7.33 -10.85 2.03
C LEU A 43 8.69 -10.40 1.50
N LEU A 44 9.73 -11.19 1.74
CA LEU A 44 11.05 -11.04 1.14
C LEU A 44 11.17 -12.01 -0.02
N TYR A 45 11.75 -11.56 -1.14
CA TYR A 45 11.89 -12.38 -2.33
C TYR A 45 13.29 -12.96 -2.45
N GLU A 46 13.38 -14.21 -2.92
CA GLU A 46 14.64 -14.95 -3.07
C GLU A 46 15.66 -14.21 -3.97
N LYS A 47 15.18 -13.55 -5.03
CA LYS A 47 16.00 -12.78 -5.98
C LYS A 47 16.28 -11.34 -5.51
N GLY A 48 16.04 -11.05 -4.23
CA GLY A 48 16.20 -9.73 -3.64
C GLY A 48 14.92 -8.90 -3.69
N GLY A 49 14.82 -7.98 -2.73
CA GLY A 49 13.66 -7.11 -2.56
C GLY A 49 12.55 -7.74 -1.75
N GLY A 50 11.38 -7.13 -1.81
CA GLY A 50 10.24 -7.56 -1.02
C GLY A 50 9.00 -6.74 -1.33
N GLY A 51 7.91 -7.08 -0.66
CA GLY A 51 6.64 -6.43 -0.90
C GLY A 51 5.62 -6.61 0.22
N LEU A 52 4.78 -5.60 0.38
CA LEU A 52 3.62 -5.65 1.26
C LEU A 52 2.44 -6.22 0.48
N ASN A 53 1.90 -7.34 0.96
CA ASN A 53 0.80 -8.04 0.33
C ASN A 53 -0.44 -7.97 1.23
N LEU A 54 -1.58 -7.63 0.64
CA LEU A 54 -2.89 -7.63 1.31
C LEU A 54 -3.74 -8.78 0.76
N TYR A 55 -4.32 -9.53 1.69
CA TYR A 55 -5.14 -10.69 1.43
C TYR A 55 -6.53 -10.50 2.03
N LYS A 56 -7.54 -11.04 1.36
CA LYS A 56 -8.89 -11.18 1.86
C LYS A 56 -9.23 -12.66 2.04
N GLU A 57 -9.50 -13.05 3.26
CA GLU A 57 -10.00 -14.37 3.63
C GLU A 57 -11.40 -14.58 3.03
N GLN A 58 -11.52 -15.67 2.28
CA GLN A 58 -12.73 -16.08 1.58
C GLN A 58 -13.61 -16.93 2.52
N ALA A 59 -14.87 -17.15 2.17
CA ALA A 59 -15.80 -17.96 2.96
C ALA A 59 -15.32 -19.41 3.19
N ASN A 60 -14.44 -19.93 2.32
CA ASN A 60 -13.82 -21.25 2.45
C ASN A 60 -12.52 -21.25 3.28
N GLY A 61 -12.21 -20.15 3.98
CA GLY A 61 -11.00 -19.99 4.81
C GLY A 61 -9.71 -19.73 4.02
N LYS A 62 -9.74 -19.72 2.68
CA LYS A 62 -8.54 -19.42 1.87
C LYS A 62 -8.27 -17.93 1.81
N LEU A 63 -6.98 -17.55 1.79
CA LEU A 63 -6.54 -16.18 1.58
C LEU A 63 -6.43 -15.87 0.09
N LYS A 64 -7.14 -14.84 -0.37
CA LYS A 64 -7.03 -14.32 -1.74
C LYS A 64 -6.28 -13.00 -1.72
N ARG A 65 -5.11 -12.95 -2.38
CA ARG A 65 -4.37 -11.69 -2.54
C ARG A 65 -5.19 -10.70 -3.38
N CYS A 66 -5.43 -9.50 -2.86
CA CYS A 66 -6.20 -8.46 -3.54
C CYS A 66 -5.37 -7.24 -3.92
N PHE A 67 -4.25 -7.03 -3.22
CA PHE A 67 -3.34 -5.93 -3.49
C PHE A 67 -1.91 -6.28 -3.06
N ALA A 68 -0.92 -5.73 -3.74
CA ALA A 68 0.47 -5.77 -3.29
C ALA A 68 1.23 -4.53 -3.77
N ILE A 69 2.22 -4.11 -2.99
CA ILE A 69 3.24 -3.14 -3.40
C ILE A 69 4.59 -3.84 -3.24
N ASP A 70 5.31 -3.95 -4.35
CA ASP A 70 6.51 -4.76 -4.44
C ASP A 70 7.66 -3.90 -4.99
N TYR A 71 8.84 -4.08 -4.42
CA TYR A 71 10.09 -3.46 -4.85
C TYR A 71 11.15 -4.54 -5.00
N HIS A 72 11.49 -4.86 -6.25
CA HIS A 72 12.45 -5.91 -6.58
C HIS A 72 13.09 -5.66 -7.95
N PRO A 73 14.22 -6.30 -8.27
CA PRO A 73 14.87 -6.14 -9.56
C PRO A 73 14.03 -6.74 -10.69
N PHE A 74 14.03 -6.05 -11.83
CA PHE A 74 13.55 -6.53 -13.13
C PHE A 74 14.72 -6.50 -14.12
N TRP A 75 14.73 -7.44 -15.05
CA TRP A 75 15.67 -7.40 -16.14
C TRP A 75 15.33 -6.28 -17.13
N ASP A 76 16.23 -5.31 -17.31
CA ASP A 76 16.07 -4.24 -18.29
C ASP A 76 16.68 -4.65 -19.63
N ASN A 77 15.83 -4.79 -20.65
CA ASN A 77 16.25 -5.22 -21.98
C ASN A 77 17.09 -4.17 -22.74
N LYS A 78 16.99 -2.89 -22.37
CA LYS A 78 17.75 -1.79 -23.00
C LYS A 78 19.17 -1.71 -22.46
N THR A 79 19.31 -1.75 -21.14
CA THR A 79 20.63 -1.64 -20.48
C THR A 79 21.31 -2.97 -20.26
N LYS A 80 20.60 -4.10 -20.45
CA LYS A 80 21.08 -5.47 -20.17
C LYS A 80 21.55 -5.66 -18.72
N GLN A 81 20.89 -4.97 -17.80
CA GLN A 81 21.21 -5.01 -16.36
C GLN A 81 19.93 -5.14 -15.54
N PRO A 82 19.99 -5.71 -14.32
CA PRO A 82 18.87 -5.64 -13.39
C PRO A 82 18.64 -4.19 -12.93
N SER A 83 17.40 -3.75 -12.99
CA SER A 83 16.96 -2.45 -12.49
C SER A 83 15.89 -2.64 -11.44
N TRP A 84 16.04 -1.98 -10.29
CA TRP A 84 15.08 -2.04 -9.20
C TRP A 84 13.83 -1.23 -9.52
N ARG A 85 12.67 -1.86 -9.40
CA ARG A 85 11.40 -1.25 -9.85
C ARG A 85 10.34 -1.34 -8.75
N LEU A 86 9.77 -0.20 -8.38
CA LEU A 86 8.60 -0.11 -7.50
C LEU A 86 7.33 -0.23 -8.32
N HIS A 87 6.52 -1.25 -8.03
CA HIS A 87 5.29 -1.49 -8.74
C HIS A 87 4.24 -2.06 -7.80
N TYR A 88 2.99 -2.07 -8.27
CA TYR A 88 1.88 -2.60 -7.49
C TYR A 88 1.08 -3.62 -8.30
N HIS A 89 0.35 -4.46 -7.56
CA HIS A 89 -0.55 -5.47 -8.10
C HIS A 89 -1.95 -5.23 -7.54
N ARG A 90 -2.96 -5.31 -8.40
CA ARG A 90 -4.37 -5.25 -8.00
C ARG A 90 -5.24 -6.05 -8.95
N GLY A 91 -6.39 -6.52 -8.47
CA GLY A 91 -7.42 -7.11 -9.30
C GLY A 91 -8.22 -8.21 -8.62
N ASP A 92 -9.26 -8.63 -9.33
CA ASP A 92 -10.26 -9.57 -8.84
C ASP A 92 -9.90 -11.03 -9.13
N ASN A 93 -8.88 -11.29 -9.96
CA ASN A 93 -8.45 -12.63 -10.30
C ASN A 93 -6.92 -12.72 -10.42
N GLU A 94 -6.41 -13.96 -10.47
CA GLU A 94 -4.97 -14.22 -10.55
C GLU A 94 -4.29 -13.54 -11.74
N SER A 95 -4.94 -13.51 -12.90
CA SER A 95 -4.39 -12.87 -14.10
C SER A 95 -4.18 -11.37 -13.89
N GLN A 96 -5.15 -10.68 -13.30
CA GLN A 96 -5.02 -9.25 -12.97
C GLN A 96 -3.99 -9.01 -11.85
N MET A 97 -3.93 -9.91 -10.88
CA MET A 97 -2.98 -9.88 -9.76
C MET A 97 -1.53 -10.20 -10.16
N LYS A 98 -1.28 -10.71 -11.37
CA LYS A 98 0.06 -10.93 -11.93
C LYS A 98 0.58 -9.73 -12.74
N LYS A 99 -0.27 -8.75 -13.04
CA LYS A 99 0.12 -7.57 -13.83
C LYS A 99 0.92 -6.59 -12.97
N HIS A 100 2.21 -6.45 -13.27
CA HIS A 100 3.08 -5.41 -12.72
C HIS A 100 2.62 -4.04 -13.21
N ARG A 101 2.25 -3.14 -12.29
CA ARG A 101 1.84 -1.78 -12.65
C ARG A 101 2.85 -0.77 -12.09
N PRO A 102 3.57 -0.04 -12.96
CA PRO A 102 4.52 0.98 -12.52
C PRO A 102 3.82 2.03 -11.68
N TYR A 103 4.50 2.49 -10.62
CA TYR A 103 4.00 3.60 -9.81
C TYR A 103 4.12 4.95 -10.55
N GLU A 104 5.19 5.15 -11.32
CA GLU A 104 5.51 6.42 -12.00
C GLU A 104 5.11 6.45 -13.49
N GLY A 105 4.41 5.42 -13.99
CA GLY A 105 4.00 5.29 -15.39
C GLY A 105 5.12 4.82 -16.32
N GLY A 106 4.91 3.68 -16.97
CA GLY A 106 5.83 3.06 -17.94
C GLY A 106 6.82 2.05 -17.34
N TRP A 107 6.97 0.89 -18.01
CA TRP A 107 8.10 -0.04 -17.90
C TRP A 107 8.51 -0.47 -19.31
#